data_AF-A0A969L6P1-F1
#
_entry.id   AF-A0A969L6P1-F1
#
_cell.length_a   1.000
_cell.length_b   1.000
_cell.length_c   1.000
_cell.angle_alpha   90.00
_cell.angle_beta   90.00
_cell.angle_gamma   90.00
#
_symmetry.space_group_name_H-M   'P 1'
#
loop_
_entity.id
_entity.type
_entity.pdbx_description
1 polymer ?
#
loop_
_entity_poly.entity_id
_entity_poly.type
_entity_poly.pdbx_seq_one_letter_code
_entity_poly.pdbx_strand_id
1 'polypeptide(L)'
;MDNWAVFVARVALICQLILRVLMPKKASYHLLSVDEKTGIQALERIRAEIWMCPGKPTRVEREYKRHGTTSLMAAIELKSGKVAHYRIHPTRKEDDF
;
A
#
# COMPACT_ATOMS: atom_id res chain seq x y z
N MET A 1 4.25 -27.73 -5.93
CA MET A 1 4.99 -27.06 -4.83
C MET A 1 5.33 -28.18 -3.85
N ASP A 2 6.43 -28.88 -4.07
CA ASP A 2 6.43 -30.33 -3.80
C ASP A 2 6.92 -30.71 -2.39
N ASN A 3 7.10 -29.73 -1.51
CA ASN A 3 7.41 -29.98 -0.11
C ASN A 3 6.77 -28.92 0.81
N TRP A 4 5.58 -29.24 1.29
CA TRP A 4 4.81 -28.40 2.21
C TRP A 4 5.52 -28.16 3.54
N ALA A 5 6.21 -29.17 4.07
CA ALA A 5 6.94 -29.04 5.33
C ALA A 5 8.06 -28.00 5.24
N VAL A 6 8.81 -27.98 4.13
CA VAL A 6 9.84 -26.96 3.88
C VAL A 6 9.23 -25.57 3.75
N PHE A 7 8.08 -25.44 3.08
CA PHE A 7 7.37 -24.16 2.98
C PHE A 7 6.98 -23.62 4.37
N VAL A 8 6.31 -24.45 5.19
CA VAL A 8 5.92 -24.09 6.56
C VAL A 8 7.13 -23.70 7.41
N ALA A 9 8.23 -24.45 7.32
CA ALA A 9 9.46 -24.14 8.04
C ALA A 9 10.05 -22.77 7.65
N ARG A 10 10.01 -22.41 6.36
CA ARG A 10 10.45 -21.09 5.87
C ARG A 10 9.54 -19.96 6.37
N VAL A 11 8.23 -20.17 6.35
CA VAL A 11 7.27 -19.19 6.89
C VAL A 11 7.50 -18.98 8.38
N ALA A 12 7.67 -20.06 9.15
CA ALA A 12 7.97 -19.99 10.58
C ALA A 12 9.27 -19.22 10.87
N LEU A 13 10.32 -19.43 10.05
CA LEU A 13 11.58 -18.68 10.17
C LEU A 13 11.38 -17.17 9.99
N ILE A 14 10.58 -16.75 9.00
CA ILE A 14 10.26 -15.34 8.78
C ILE A 14 9.55 -14.76 10.00
N CYS A 15 8.53 -15.44 10.52
CA CYS A 15 7.79 -15.02 11.71
C CYS A 15 8.72 -14.86 12.93
N GLN A 16 9.64 -15.80 13.14
CA GLN A 16 10.62 -15.73 14.23
C GLN A 16 11.57 -14.54 14.12
N LEU A 17 12.00 -14.19 12.90
CA LEU A 17 12.84 -13.01 12.66
C LEU A 17 12.11 -11.71 12.97
N ILE A 18 10.84 -11.60 12.56
CA ILE A 18 9.98 -10.45 12.87
C ILE A 18 9.87 -10.28 14.38
N LEU A 19 9.48 -11.34 15.10
CA LEU A 19 9.35 -11.30 16.56
C LEU A 19 10.66 -10.89 17.24
N ARG A 20 11.80 -11.40 16.75
CA ARG A 20 13.12 -11.10 17.33
C ARG A 20 13.51 -9.62 17.20
N VAL A 21 13.18 -8.98 16.08
CA VAL A 21 13.48 -7.56 15.86
C VAL A 21 12.60 -6.64 16.71
N LEU A 22 11.38 -7.07 17.03
CA LEU A 22 10.43 -6.33 17.86
C LEU A 22 10.70 -6.44 19.37
N MET A 23 11.51 -7.41 19.81
CA MET A 23 11.86 -7.53 21.23
C MET A 23 12.67 -6.32 21.73
N PRO A 24 12.49 -5.90 22.99
CA PRO A 24 13.11 -4.68 23.55
C PRO A 24 14.64 -4.75 23.71
N LYS A 25 15.24 -5.94 23.61
CA LYS A 25 16.71 -6.07 23.57
C LYS A 25 17.25 -5.45 22.28
N LYS A 26 18.45 -4.86 22.32
CA LYS A 26 19.14 -4.37 21.11
C LYS A 26 19.31 -5.53 20.13
N ALA A 27 18.38 -5.66 19.19
CA ALA A 27 18.53 -6.55 18.05
C ALA A 27 19.65 -6.01 17.16
N SER A 28 20.60 -6.89 16.80
CA SER A 28 21.75 -6.57 15.92
C SER A 28 21.40 -6.55 14.43
N TYR A 29 20.11 -6.64 14.09
CA TYR A 29 19.63 -6.88 12.73
C TYR A 29 18.66 -5.77 12.32
N HIS A 30 18.78 -5.32 11.07
CA HIS A 30 17.76 -4.51 10.40
C HIS A 30 16.89 -5.41 9.54
N LEU A 31 15.57 -5.33 9.73
CA LEU A 31 14.60 -6.10 8.96
C LEU A 31 13.68 -5.14 8.21
N LEU A 32 13.72 -5.24 6.88
CA LEU A 32 12.87 -4.47 5.98
C LEU A 32 11.75 -5.37 5.46
N SER A 33 10.51 -4.88 5.56
CA SER A 33 9.38 -5.44 4.83
C SER A 33 9.16 -4.62 3.58
N VAL A 34 9.09 -5.27 2.43
CA VAL A 34 8.90 -4.62 1.14
C VAL A 34 7.61 -5.12 0.52
N ASP A 35 6.77 -4.20 0.06
CA ASP A 35 5.52 -4.52 -0.60
C ASP A 35 5.25 -3.59 -1.79
N GLU A 36 4.46 -4.08 -2.75
CA GLU A 36 4.01 -3.30 -3.90
C GLU A 36 2.51 -3.00 -3.80
N LYS A 37 2.15 -1.72 -3.82
CA LYS A 37 0.80 -1.29 -4.16
C LYS A 37 0.71 -1.12 -5.67
N THR A 38 0.20 -2.15 -6.34
CA THR A 38 0.17 -2.28 -7.82
C THR A 38 -0.75 -1.30 -8.56
N GLY A 39 -1.69 -0.66 -7.85
CA GLY A 39 -2.65 0.27 -8.45
C GLY A 39 -3.01 1.43 -7.51
N ILE A 40 -2.48 2.60 -7.81
CA ILE A 40 -2.84 3.89 -7.21
C ILE A 40 -3.38 4.77 -8.33
N GLN A 41 -4.68 5.10 -8.25
CA GLN A 41 -5.36 5.89 -9.26
C GLN A 41 -5.35 7.38 -8.87
N ALA A 42 -4.99 8.24 -9.82
CA ALA A 42 -5.20 9.67 -9.70
C ALA A 42 -6.63 10.00 -10.17
N LEU A 43 -7.50 10.36 -9.24
CA LEU A 43 -8.91 10.65 -9.48
C LEU A 43 -9.20 12.13 -9.18
N GLU A 44 -9.88 12.77 -10.11
CA GLU A 44 -10.40 14.14 -9.96
C GLU A 44 -11.92 14.09 -10.08
N ARG A 45 -12.63 14.79 -9.19
CA ARG A 45 -14.09 14.92 -9.29
C ARG A 45 -14.44 15.89 -10.42
N ILE A 46 -15.36 15.50 -11.29
CA ILE A 46 -15.75 16.33 -12.46
C ILE A 46 -16.58 17.54 -12.04
N ARG A 47 -17.41 17.40 -10.99
CA ARG A 47 -18.30 18.46 -10.51
C ARG A 47 -17.92 18.90 -9.11
N ALA A 48 -18.06 20.21 -8.87
CA ALA A 48 -17.96 20.79 -7.54
C ALA A 48 -19.11 20.29 -6.65
N GLU A 49 -18.87 20.24 -5.34
CA GLU A 49 -19.91 19.89 -4.38
C GLU A 49 -21.05 20.92 -4.46
N ILE A 50 -22.27 20.42 -4.63
CA ILE A 50 -23.45 21.28 -4.68
C ILE A 50 -23.80 21.63 -3.23
N TRP A 51 -23.89 22.93 -2.95
CA TRP A 51 -24.25 23.44 -1.63
C TRP A 51 -25.57 22.83 -1.14
N MET A 52 -25.61 22.53 0.16
CA MET A 52 -26.83 22.01 0.80
C MET A 52 -27.97 23.02 0.66
N CYS A 53 -29.14 22.54 0.25
CA CYS A 53 -30.39 23.29 0.44
C CYS A 53 -31.04 22.85 1.77
N PRO A 54 -31.73 23.75 2.50
CA PRO A 54 -32.49 23.36 3.69
C PRO A 54 -33.42 22.16 3.41
N GLY A 55 -33.36 21.14 4.27
CA GLY A 55 -34.15 19.92 4.12
C GLY A 55 -33.63 18.90 3.09
N LYS A 56 -32.48 19.13 2.44
CA LYS A 56 -31.86 18.18 1.50
C LYS A 56 -30.44 17.82 1.95
N PRO A 57 -30.05 16.53 1.96
CA PRO A 57 -28.67 16.15 2.25
C PRO A 57 -27.73 16.61 1.15
N THR A 58 -26.45 16.82 1.49
CA THR A 58 -25.38 17.11 0.52
C THR A 58 -25.34 16.05 -0.57
N ARG A 59 -25.27 16.48 -1.83
CA ARG A 59 -25.07 15.59 -2.97
C ARG A 59 -23.63 15.70 -3.45
N VAL A 60 -22.91 14.58 -3.39
CA VAL A 60 -21.60 14.44 -4.01
C VAL A 60 -21.79 13.66 -5.30
N GLU A 61 -21.44 14.28 -6.43
CA GLU A 61 -21.49 13.63 -7.74
C GLU A 61 -20.46 12.50 -7.78
N ARG A 62 -20.85 11.36 -8.38
CA ARG A 62 -20.06 10.11 -8.37
C ARG A 62 -19.10 9.98 -9.55
N GLU A 63 -19.11 10.94 -10.46
CA GLU A 63 -18.30 10.92 -11.67
C GLU A 63 -16.88 11.44 -11.41
N TYR A 64 -15.89 10.67 -11.88
CA TYR A 64 -14.48 10.99 -11.74
C TYR A 64 -13.80 10.99 -13.11
N LYS A 65 -12.91 11.95 -13.32
CA LYS A 65 -11.91 11.90 -14.38
C LYS A 65 -10.72 11.09 -13.90
N ARG A 66 -10.36 10.04 -14.64
CA ARG A 66 -9.20 9.19 -14.36
C ARG A 66 -7.97 9.80 -15.04
N HIS A 67 -6.91 10.07 -14.28
CA HIS A 67 -5.66 10.63 -14.80
C HIS A 67 -4.57 9.56 -15.04
N GLY A 68 -4.92 8.29 -14.88
CA GLY A 68 -4.02 7.15 -14.98
C GLY A 68 -3.78 6.48 -13.63
N THR A 69 -3.02 5.39 -13.68
CA THR A 69 -2.69 4.54 -12.54
C THR A 69 -1.18 4.42 -12.41
N THR A 70 -0.64 4.48 -11.20
CA THR A 70 0.77 4.19 -10.89
C THR A 70 0.87 3.02 -9.91
N SER A 71 2.07 2.47 -9.72
CA SER A 71 2.36 1.54 -8.61
C SER A 71 3.45 2.08 -7.71
N LEU A 72 3.39 1.69 -6.43
CA LEU A 72 4.34 2.07 -5.40
C LEU A 72 5.01 0.81 -4.85
N MET A 73 6.34 0.76 -4.90
CA MET A 73 7.16 -0.20 -4.17
C MET A 73 7.70 0.51 -2.93
N ALA A 74 7.43 0.01 -1.72
CA ALA A 74 7.88 0.64 -0.48
C ALA A 74 8.57 -0.36 0.44
N ALA A 75 9.70 0.05 1.02
CA ALA A 75 10.44 -0.69 2.04
C ALA A 75 10.27 0.00 3.39
N ILE A 76 9.82 -0.75 4.39
CA ILE A 76 9.56 -0.26 5.75
C ILE A 76 10.47 -1.01 6.72
N GLU A 77 11.19 -0.27 7.57
CA GLU A 77 11.95 -0.86 8.67
C GLU A 77 11.02 -1.23 9.81
N LEU A 78 10.91 -2.52 10.11
CA LEU A 78 9.85 -3.05 10.98
C LEU A 78 9.96 -2.59 12.43
N LYS A 79 11.17 -2.28 12.92
CA LYS A 79 11.38 -1.88 14.31
C LYS A 79 10.89 -0.47 14.60
N SER A 80 11.20 0.47 13.70
CA SER A 80 10.84 1.88 13.83
C SER A 80 9.53 2.22 13.14
N GLY A 81 9.04 1.37 12.24
CA GLY A 81 7.89 1.64 11.39
C GLY A 81 8.14 2.70 10.31
N LYS A 82 9.39 3.14 10.12
CA LYS A 82 9.73 4.19 9.16
C LYS A 82 9.93 3.61 7.76
N VAL A 83 9.52 4.37 6.75
CA VAL A 83 9.85 4.08 5.36
C VAL A 83 11.35 4.25 5.17
N ALA A 84 12.03 3.17 4.82
CA ALA A 84 13.46 3.16 4.52
C ALA A 84 13.72 3.62 3.07
N HIS A 85 12.88 3.20 2.13
CA HIS A 85 12.96 3.59 0.73
C HIS A 85 11.61 3.39 0.03
N TYR A 86 11.40 4.09 -1.09
CA TYR A 86 10.26 3.83 -1.96
C TYR A 86 10.58 4.17 -3.42
N ARG A 87 9.81 3.58 -4.33
CA ARG A 87 9.84 3.87 -5.75
C ARG A 87 8.41 3.97 -6.29
N ILE A 88 8.14 5.05 -7.01
CA ILE A 88 6.92 5.21 -7.79
C ILE A 88 7.23 4.80 -9.23
N HIS A 89 6.39 3.94 -9.80
CA HIS A 89 6.52 3.51 -11.18
C HIS A 89 5.88 4.54 -12.14
N PRO A 90 6.26 4.55 -13.43
CA PRO A 90 5.64 5.43 -14.41
C PRO A 90 4.12 5.26 -14.46
N THR A 91 3.41 6.35 -14.73
CA THR A 91 1.95 6.32 -14.90
C THR A 91 1.58 5.52 -16.14
N ARG A 92 0.67 4.56 -15.97
CA ARG A 92 0.00 3.85 -17.05
C ARG A 92 -1.38 4.44 -17.25
N LYS A 93 -1.72 4.72 -18.50
CA LYS A 93 -3.07 5.08 -18.93
C LYS A 93 -3.55 3.96 -19.84
N GLU A 94 -4.74 3.46 -19.55
CA GLU A 94 -5.49 2.61 -20.46
C GLU A 94 -6.59 3.51 -21.03
N ASP A 95 -6.82 3.43 -22.35
CA ASP A 95 -7.92 4.17 -22.96
C ASP A 95 -9.23 3.55 -22.47
N ASP A 96 -10.15 4.39 -21.98
CA ASP A 96 -11.48 3.93 -21.59
C ASP A 96 -12.22 3.48 -22.88
N PHE A 97 -12.66 2.22 -22.89
CA PHE A 97 -13.36 1.57 -24.01
C PHE A 97 -14.79 2.08 -24.21
#